data_AF-K1SJF6-F1
#
_entry.id   AF-K1SJF6-F1
#
_cell.length_a   1.000
_cell.length_b   1.000
_cell.length_c   1.000
_cell.angle_alpha   90.00
_cell.angle_beta   90.00
_cell.angle_gamma   90.00
#
_symmetry.space_group_name_H-M   'P 1'
#
loop_
_entity.id
_entity.type
_entity.pdbx_description
1 polymer ?
#
loop_
_entity_poly.entity_id
_entity_poly.type
_entity_poly.pdbx_seq_one_letter_code
_entity_poly.pdbx_strand_id
1 'polypeptide(L)'
;MQVVLGFNTASECFYEEEFRALGCRVTVATADGSHGVRGFVTTAIAEQHPDFDYFYACGPLPMLRALAEAVEQDGQLSFEERMGCGFGACMGCSCKTKYGNKRICKEGPVLEKGEVIW
;
A
#
# COMPACT_ATOMS: atom_id res chain seq x y z
N MET A 1 6.30 -12.56 9.71
CA MET A 1 5.60 -11.52 8.93
C MET A 1 6.37 -11.27 7.64
N GLN A 2 5.69 -11.19 6.50
CA GLN A 2 6.28 -10.84 5.21
C GLN A 2 6.09 -9.34 4.96
N VAL A 3 7.13 -8.66 4.49
CA VAL A 3 7.10 -7.24 4.11
C VAL A 3 7.65 -7.12 2.69
N VAL A 4 6.93 -6.39 1.83
CA VAL A 4 7.38 -6.10 0.46
C VAL A 4 7.55 -4.59 0.33
N LEU A 5 8.77 -4.14 0.06
CA LEU A 5 9.13 -2.73 -0.09
C LEU A 5 9.35 -2.42 -1.57
N GLY A 6 8.76 -1.34 -2.08
CA GLY A 6 8.88 -0.91 -3.47
C GLY A 6 9.52 0.46 -3.59
N PHE A 7 10.55 0.58 -4.43
CA PHE A 7 11.26 1.83 -4.69
C PHE A 7 11.51 2.01 -6.20
N ASN A 8 11.89 3.21 -6.65
CA ASN A 8 12.31 3.37 -8.05
C ASN A 8 13.72 2.84 -8.28
N THR A 9 14.63 3.10 -7.34
CA THR A 9 16.06 2.82 -7.42
C THR A 9 16.63 2.33 -6.07
N ALA A 10 17.81 1.72 -6.09
CA ALA A 10 18.53 1.26 -4.90
C ALA A 10 18.90 2.39 -3.95
N SER A 11 19.21 3.58 -4.46
CA SER A 11 19.54 4.76 -3.64
C SER A 11 18.36 5.33 -2.86
N GLU A 12 17.14 5.00 -3.26
CA GLU A 12 15.91 5.39 -2.55
C GLU A 12 15.47 4.34 -1.53
N CYS A 13 16.11 3.16 -1.48
CA CYS A 13 15.74 2.10 -0.57
C CYS A 13 16.05 2.49 0.88
N PHE A 14 15.06 2.32 1.76
CA PHE A 14 15.20 2.57 3.19
C PHE A 14 14.37 1.57 4.02
N TYR A 15 14.65 1.49 5.31
CA TYR A 15 14.00 0.61 6.30
C TYR A 15 14.09 -0.90 6.06
N GLU A 16 14.83 -1.37 5.05
CA GLU A 16 15.03 -2.81 4.82
C GLU A 16 15.64 -3.50 6.05
N GLU A 17 16.72 -2.95 6.59
CA GLU A 17 17.40 -3.54 7.76
C GLU A 17 16.60 -3.37 9.04
N GLU A 18 15.88 -2.26 9.19
CA GLU A 18 15.01 -1.99 10.32
C GLU A 18 13.85 -3.00 10.37
N PHE A 19 13.23 -3.32 9.23
CA PHE A 19 12.21 -4.38 9.16
C PHE A 19 12.80 -5.77 9.42
N ARG A 20 14.00 -6.06 8.91
CA ARG A 20 14.71 -7.32 9.20
C ARG A 20 15.04 -7.47 10.68
N ALA A 21 15.45 -6.39 11.34
CA ALA A 21 15.74 -6.36 12.78
C ALA A 21 14.48 -6.63 13.64
N LEU A 22 13.29 -6.33 13.14
CA LEU A 22 12.01 -6.73 13.73
C LEU A 22 11.62 -8.20 13.47
N GLY A 23 12.47 -8.97 12.78
CA GLY A 23 12.23 -10.37 12.43
C GLY A 23 11.32 -10.57 11.21
N CYS A 24 11.12 -9.53 10.40
CA CYS A 24 10.34 -9.64 9.17
C CYS A 24 11.15 -10.33 8.06
N ARG A 25 10.47 -11.13 7.25
CA ARG A 25 11.00 -11.54 5.95
C ARG A 25 10.75 -10.38 4.98
N VAL A 26 11.83 -9.75 4.52
CA VAL A 26 11.76 -8.53 3.71
C VAL A 26 12.13 -8.85 2.27
N THR A 27 11.26 -8.45 1.35
CA THR A 27 11.50 -8.44 -0.09
C THR A 27 11.54 -7.00 -0.57
N VAL A 28 12.60 -6.63 -1.29
CA VAL A 28 12.69 -5.32 -1.94
C VAL A 28 12.46 -5.48 -3.45
N ALA A 29 11.68 -4.57 -4.02
CA ALA A 29 11.50 -4.42 -5.45
C ALA A 29 11.93 -3.02 -5.88
N THR A 30 12.74 -2.94 -6.94
CA THR A 30 13.12 -1.66 -7.56
C THR A 30 12.68 -1.61 -9.01
N ALA A 31 12.08 -0.50 -9.43
CA ALA A 31 11.55 -0.34 -10.79
C ALA A 31 12.63 -0.53 -11.86
N ASP A 32 13.87 -0.07 -11.59
CA ASP A 32 15.02 -0.23 -12.49
C ASP A 32 15.78 -1.57 -12.30
N GLY A 33 15.50 -2.31 -11.23
CA GLY A 33 16.19 -3.57 -10.88
C GLY A 33 17.56 -3.38 -10.25
N SER A 34 17.90 -2.19 -9.78
CA SER A 34 19.17 -1.90 -9.13
C SER A 34 19.34 -2.58 -7.76
N HIS A 35 18.25 -3.01 -7.12
CA HIS A 35 18.27 -3.79 -5.88
C HIS A 35 17.03 -4.69 -5.76
N GLY A 36 17.22 -5.94 -5.33
CA GLY A 36 16.14 -6.91 -5.15
C GLY A 36 15.45 -7.33 -6.46
N VAL A 37 14.13 -7.49 -6.43
CA VAL A 37 13.31 -7.87 -7.59
C VAL A 37 13.19 -6.68 -8.54
N ARG A 38 13.45 -6.88 -9.83
CA ARG A 38 13.21 -5.84 -10.83
C ARG A 38 11.72 -5.70 -11.11
N GLY A 39 11.17 -4.51 -10.89
CA GLY A 39 9.77 -4.19 -11.14
C GLY A 39 9.09 -3.54 -9.93
N PHE A 40 7.80 -3.82 -9.76
CA PHE A 40 6.99 -3.25 -8.68
C PHE A 40 6.73 -4.29 -7.58
N VAL A 41 6.13 -3.86 -6.47
CA VAL A 41 5.72 -4.77 -5.38
C VAL A 41 4.78 -5.87 -5.87
N THR A 42 3.93 -5.59 -6.86
CA THR A 42 3.07 -6.60 -7.50
C THR A 42 3.87 -7.67 -8.24
N THR A 43 4.97 -7.30 -8.89
CA THR A 43 5.92 -8.24 -9.51
C THR A 43 6.52 -9.15 -8.45
N ALA A 44 7.02 -8.57 -7.35
CA ALA A 44 7.61 -9.35 -6.26
C ALA A 44 6.62 -10.32 -5.61
N ILE A 45 5.37 -9.90 -5.39
CA ILE A 45 4.31 -10.76 -4.85
C ILE A 45 3.98 -11.90 -5.83
N ALA A 46 3.86 -11.59 -7.13
CA ALA A 46 3.58 -12.58 -8.16
C ALA A 46 4.69 -13.62 -8.33
N GLU A 47 5.97 -13.23 -8.20
CA GLU A 47 7.09 -14.18 -8.34
C GLU A 47 7.29 -15.04 -7.09
N GLN A 48 7.08 -14.48 -5.90
CA GLN A 48 7.37 -15.16 -4.64
C GLN A 48 6.22 -16.00 -4.12
N HIS A 49 4.99 -15.73 -4.60
CA HIS A 49 3.76 -16.38 -4.13
C HIS A 49 3.72 -16.54 -2.59
N PRO A 50 3.83 -15.44 -1.83
CA PRO A 50 3.82 -15.53 -0.38
C PRO A 50 2.47 -16.09 0.10
N ASP A 51 2.52 -16.93 1.12
CA ASP A 51 1.33 -17.47 1.79
C ASP A 51 0.84 -16.47 2.84
N PHE A 52 -0.37 -15.93 2.65
CA PHE A 52 -1.01 -14.98 3.56
C PHE A 52 -2.53 -14.99 3.39
N ASP A 53 -3.25 -14.66 4.48
CA ASP A 53 -4.71 -14.57 4.51
C ASP A 53 -5.22 -13.12 4.42
N TYR A 54 -4.36 -12.14 4.73
CA TYR A 54 -4.73 -10.72 4.81
C TYR A 54 -3.53 -9.82 4.53
N PHE A 55 -3.74 -8.65 3.91
CA PHE A 55 -2.66 -7.71 3.61
C PHE A 55 -2.95 -6.27 4.07
N TYR A 56 -1.87 -5.51 4.25
CA TYR A 56 -1.91 -4.08 4.55
C TYR A 56 -1.03 -3.36 3.54
N ALA A 57 -1.52 -2.27 2.95
CA ALA A 57 -0.74 -1.48 1.99
C ALA A 57 -0.88 0.03 2.22
N CYS A 58 0.25 0.72 2.06
CA CYS A 58 0.33 2.17 2.00
C CYS A 58 1.29 2.55 0.86
N GLY A 59 0.93 3.55 0.07
CA GLY A 59 1.75 4.04 -1.03
C GLY A 59 0.92 4.74 -2.10
N PRO A 60 1.51 5.00 -3.28
CA PRO A 60 0.85 5.74 -4.34
C PRO A 60 -0.47 5.10 -4.78
N LEU A 61 -1.46 5.92 -5.14
CA LEU A 61 -2.78 5.44 -5.57
C LEU A 61 -2.73 4.38 -6.69
N PRO A 62 -1.87 4.50 -7.74
CA PRO A 62 -1.73 3.45 -8.75
C PRO A 62 -1.23 2.12 -8.18
N MET A 63 -0.35 2.16 -7.16
CA MET A 63 0.14 0.96 -6.48
C MET A 63 -0.98 0.29 -5.69
N LEU A 64 -1.76 1.07 -4.93
CA LEU A 64 -2.89 0.54 -4.16
C LEU A 64 -3.94 -0.10 -5.08
N ARG A 65 -4.21 0.53 -6.23
CA ARG A 65 -5.12 -0.01 -7.25
C ARG A 65 -4.61 -1.34 -7.81
N ALA A 66 -3.34 -1.39 -8.20
CA ALA A 66 -2.73 -2.59 -8.75
C ALA A 66 -2.75 -3.75 -7.74
N LEU A 67 -2.51 -3.48 -6.45
CA LEU A 67 -2.63 -4.48 -5.39
C LEU A 67 -4.08 -4.95 -5.21
N ALA A 68 -5.05 -4.03 -5.21
CA ALA A 68 -6.46 -4.39 -5.08
C ALA A 68 -6.98 -5.27 -6.24
N GLU A 69 -6.41 -5.10 -7.44
CA GLU A 69 -6.72 -5.91 -8.62
C GLU A 69 -5.94 -7.24 -8.67
N ALA A 70 -4.68 -7.27 -8.19
CA ALA A 70 -3.79 -8.43 -8.31
C ALA A 70 -3.80 -9.40 -7.13
N VAL A 71 -4.18 -8.95 -5.93
CA VAL A 71 -4.24 -9.77 -4.72
C VAL A 71 -5.69 -10.18 -4.48
N GLU A 72 -5.99 -11.47 -4.35
CA GLU A 72 -7.38 -11.94 -4.13
C GLU A 72 -7.84 -11.71 -2.69
N GLN A 73 -6.96 -11.97 -1.72
CA GLN A 73 -7.20 -11.84 -0.29
C GLN A 73 -7.71 -10.46 0.10
N ASP A 74 -8.47 -10.40 1.20
CA ASP A 74 -8.89 -9.15 1.79
C ASP A 74 -7.70 -8.39 2.40
N GLY A 75 -7.89 -7.09 2.60
CA GLY A 75 -6.84 -6.25 3.13
C GLY A 75 -7.27 -4.83 3.38
N GLN A 76 -6.34 -4.05 3.93
CA GLN A 76 -6.52 -2.65 4.26
C GLN A 76 -5.58 -1.77 3.45
N LEU A 77 -6.12 -0.65 2.97
CA LEU A 77 -5.43 0.30 2.12
C LEU A 77 -5.41 1.66 2.81
N SER A 78 -4.23 2.19 3.08
CA SER A 78 -4.05 3.53 3.65
C SER A 78 -3.96 4.55 2.52
N PHE A 79 -4.96 5.42 2.42
CA PHE A 79 -5.07 6.44 1.38
C PHE A 79 -4.43 7.77 1.79
N GLU A 80 -3.86 8.44 0.79
CA GLU A 80 -3.46 9.83 0.87
C GLU A 80 -4.43 10.68 0.05
N GLU A 81 -4.83 11.83 0.58
CA GLU A 81 -5.71 12.78 -0.10
C GLU A 81 -5.31 14.21 0.21
N ARG A 82 -5.78 15.16 -0.62
CA ARG A 82 -5.58 16.57 -0.32
C ARG A 82 -6.41 16.99 0.88
N MET A 83 -5.73 17.27 1.99
CA MET A 83 -6.35 17.69 3.24
C MET A 83 -6.26 19.20 3.44
N GLY A 84 -7.37 19.81 3.84
CA GLY A 84 -7.41 21.20 4.31
C GLY A 84 -7.40 21.27 5.83
N CYS A 85 -8.49 20.84 6.46
CA CYS A 85 -8.66 20.95 7.92
C CYS A 85 -7.97 19.83 8.73
N GLY A 86 -7.88 18.60 8.21
CA GLY A 86 -7.30 17.46 8.93
C GLY A 86 -8.14 16.86 10.07
N PHE A 87 -9.28 17.45 10.43
CA PHE A 87 -10.15 16.95 11.51
C PHE A 87 -11.61 16.71 11.09
N GLY A 88 -11.89 16.80 9.78
CA GLY A 88 -13.16 16.39 9.18
C GLY A 88 -14.14 17.51 8.82
N ALA A 89 -13.88 18.78 9.13
CA ALA A 89 -14.84 19.86 8.87
C ALA A 89 -14.98 20.25 7.39
N CYS A 90 -13.88 20.36 6.64
CA CYS A 90 -13.90 20.99 5.31
C CYS A 90 -14.37 20.09 4.15
N MET A 91 -14.56 18.79 4.39
CA MET A 91 -14.90 17.78 3.36
C MET A 91 -13.90 17.65 2.18
N GLY A 92 -12.75 18.35 2.20
CA GLY A 92 -11.81 18.38 1.07
C GLY A 92 -11.14 17.04 0.74
N CYS A 93 -10.94 16.18 1.73
CA CYS A 93 -10.36 14.84 1.58
C CYS A 93 -11.42 13.74 1.48
N SER A 94 -12.55 14.03 0.84
CA SER A 94 -13.66 13.08 0.71
C SER A 94 -13.43 12.10 -0.43
N CYS A 95 -13.47 10.80 -0.14
CA CYS A 95 -13.43 9.71 -1.10
C CYS A 95 -14.78 9.00 -1.16
N LYS A 96 -15.17 8.55 -2.35
CA LYS A 96 -16.39 7.78 -2.57
C LYS A 96 -16.12 6.31 -2.27
N THR A 97 -16.95 5.71 -1.43
CA THR A 97 -16.91 4.26 -1.12
C THR A 97 -18.26 3.62 -1.43
N LYS A 98 -18.34 2.30 -1.34
CA LYS A 98 -19.61 1.56 -1.47
C LYS A 98 -20.64 1.95 -0.40
N TYR A 99 -20.20 2.49 0.73
CA TYR A 99 -21.05 2.87 1.87
C TYR A 99 -21.26 4.39 1.97
N GLY A 100 -20.99 5.13 0.88
CA GLY A 100 -21.09 6.58 0.82
C GLY A 100 -19.74 7.27 0.87
N ASN A 101 -19.76 8.59 1.05
CA ASN A 101 -18.54 9.40 1.10
C ASN A 101 -17.88 9.30 2.48
N LYS A 102 -16.58 9.02 2.51
CA LYS A 102 -15.74 9.01 3.72
C LYS A 102 -14.62 10.05 3.59
N ARG A 103 -14.31 10.77 4.65
CA ARG A 103 -13.18 11.72 4.69
C ARG A 103 -11.94 10.98 5.17
N ILE A 104 -10.87 11.02 4.38
CA ILE A 104 -9.62 10.33 4.70
C ILE A 104 -9.02 10.80 6.04
N CYS A 105 -9.16 12.08 6.39
CA CYS A 105 -8.65 12.60 7.67
C CYS A 105 -9.47 12.20 8.92
N LYS A 106 -10.70 11.68 8.78
CA LYS A 106 -11.60 11.45 9.92
C LYS A 106 -12.15 10.03 9.97
N GLU A 107 -12.65 9.54 8.84
CA GLU A 107 -13.13 8.16 8.69
C GLU A 107 -12.05 7.23 8.14
N GLY A 108 -11.03 7.76 7.46
CA GLY A 108 -9.83 7.03 7.05
C GLY A 108 -8.67 7.20 8.05
N PRO A 109 -7.40 7.16 7.60
CA PRO A 109 -6.94 7.02 6.21
C PRO A 109 -7.00 5.57 5.69
N VAL A 110 -7.18 4.62 6.60
CA VAL A 110 -7.26 3.19 6.28
C VAL A 110 -8.70 2.82 5.92
N LEU A 111 -8.87 2.29 4.72
CA LEU A 111 -10.14 1.76 4.21
C LEU A 111 -9.99 0.26 3.91
N GLU A 112 -11.09 -0.49 4.04
CA GLU A 112 -11.12 -1.89 3.63
C GLU A 112 -11.00 -2.00 2.10
N LYS A 113 -10.19 -2.93 1.59
CA LYS A 113 -10.05 -3.15 0.13
C LYS A 113 -11.43 -3.32 -0.53
N GLY A 114 -12.32 -4.07 0.13
CA GLY A 114 -13.65 -4.37 -0.36
C GLY A 114 -14.61 -3.17 -0.45
N GLU A 115 -14.33 -2.05 0.23
CA GLU A 115 -15.22 -0.87 0.23
C GLU A 115 -14.82 0.22 -0.78
N VAL A 116 -13.59 0.16 -1.28
CA VAL A 116 -13.04 1.15 -2.22
C VAL A 116 -13.70 1.04 -3.60
N ILE A 117 -13.90 2.19 -4.24
CA ILE A 117 -14.31 2.33 -5.64
C ILE A 117 -13.14 2.94 -6.41
N TRP A 118 -12.65 2.24 -7.45
CA TRP A 118 -11.48 2.58 -8.26
C TRP A 118 -11.80 3.31 -9.57
#